data_AF-A0A5M9M5N8-F1
#
_entry.id   AF-A0A5M9M5N8-F1
#
_cell.length_a   1.000
_cell.length_b   1.000
_cell.length_c   1.000
_cell.angle_alpha   90.00
_cell.angle_beta   90.00
_cell.angle_gamma   90.00
#
_symmetry.space_group_name_H-M   'P 1'
#
loop_
_entity.id
_entity.type
_entity.pdbx_description
1 polymer ?
#
loop_
_entity_poly.entity_id
_entity_poly.type
_entity_poly.pdbx_seq_one_letter_code
_entity_poly.pdbx_strand_id
1 'polypeptide(L)'
;MEVTTLGVTLYVLGFATGPTFWAPASELYGRGWPMFLGSFGYSIFTIGKTTAKDLQTIMLRRFFEGCLRQYCPLAPLHRCSRAIITNYMGWCWTMYIASIMGFLGPVLLLLFFFNETYPPVLLIEKAATLRRQTCNWGVHAKQDEIELGLKKLGTVKIGRPLRMLFTDPMQFW
;
A
#
# COMPACT_ATOMS: atom_id res chain seq x y z
N MET A 1 24.80 10.25 -16.44
CA MET A 1 24.14 10.62 -15.17
C MET A 1 22.65 10.88 -15.34
N GLU A 2 22.20 11.30 -16.53
CA GLU A 2 20.78 11.59 -16.82
C GLU A 2 19.85 10.37 -16.68
N VAL A 3 20.28 9.20 -17.16
CA VAL A 3 19.49 7.96 -17.07
C VAL A 3 19.28 7.52 -15.62
N THR A 4 20.29 7.69 -14.76
CA THR A 4 20.21 7.34 -13.35
C THR A 4 19.35 8.33 -12.57
N THR A 5 19.40 9.63 -12.89
CA THR A 5 18.51 10.63 -12.29
C THR A 5 17.06 10.39 -12.68
N LEU A 6 16.78 10.07 -13.95
CA LEU A 6 15.42 9.71 -14.41
C LEU A 6 14.88 8.48 -13.67
N GLY A 7 15.71 7.47 -13.42
CA GLY A 7 15.29 6.29 -12.67
C GLY A 7 14.97 6.55 -11.19
N VAL A 8 15.58 7.56 -10.57
CA VAL A 8 15.32 7.93 -9.16
C VAL A 8 14.09 8.83 -9.05
N THR A 9 13.93 9.82 -9.93
CA THR A 9 12.77 10.72 -9.91
C THR A 9 11.46 9.99 -10.21
N LEU A 10 11.47 9.05 -11.16
CA LEU A 10 10.30 8.24 -11.48
C LEU A 10 9.86 7.35 -10.30
N TYR A 11 10.83 6.82 -9.55
CA TYR A 11 10.56 6.06 -8.33
C TYR A 11 9.94 6.93 -7.23
N VAL A 12 10.45 8.15 -7.05
CA VAL A 12 9.90 9.12 -6.09
C VAL A 12 8.48 9.55 -6.47
N LEU A 13 8.21 9.76 -7.75
CA LEU A 13 6.85 10.02 -8.26
C LEU A 13 5.89 8.88 -7.93
N GLY A 14 6.31 7.63 -8.18
CA GLY A 14 5.51 6.46 -7.81
C GLY A 14 5.21 6.43 -6.31
N PHE A 15 6.21 6.68 -5.47
CA PHE A 15 6.04 6.76 -4.02
C PHE A 15 5.06 7.86 -3.59
N ALA A 16 5.12 9.05 -4.22
CA ALA A 16 4.21 10.16 -3.93
C ALA A 16 2.75 9.85 -4.27
N THR A 17 2.49 9.07 -5.32
CA THR A 17 1.12 8.68 -5.72
C THR A 17 0.51 7.56 -4.88
N GLY A 18 1.33 6.75 -4.22
CA GLY A 18 0.91 5.63 -3.38
C GLY A 18 -0.13 6.02 -2.30
N PRO A 19 0.16 6.98 -1.39
CA PRO A 19 -0.75 7.34 -0.31
C PRO A 19 -2.05 7.98 -0.80
N THR A 20 -2.05 8.65 -1.96
CA THR A 20 -3.25 9.34 -2.47
C THR A 20 -4.38 8.37 -2.81
N PHE A 21 -4.06 7.23 -3.43
CA PHE A 21 -5.08 6.25 -3.78
C PHE A 21 -5.31 5.26 -2.64
N TRP A 22 -4.28 4.96 -1.85
CA TRP A 22 -4.40 3.90 -0.84
C TRP A 22 -4.73 4.31 0.57
N ALA A 23 -4.57 5.58 0.93
CA ALA A 23 -5.16 6.10 2.16
C ALA A 23 -6.69 5.89 2.19
N PRO A 24 -7.48 6.32 1.18
CA PRO A 24 -8.93 6.09 1.21
C PRO A 24 -9.30 4.62 1.04
N ALA A 25 -8.54 3.86 0.24
CA ALA A 25 -8.79 2.43 0.06
C ALA A 25 -8.62 1.64 1.37
N SER A 26 -7.65 2.02 2.21
CA SER A 26 -7.39 1.37 3.51
C SER A 26 -8.47 1.63 4.58
N GLU A 27 -9.27 2.68 4.39
CA GLU A 27 -10.38 3.01 5.29
C GLU A 27 -11.69 2.33 4.87
N LEU A 28 -11.87 2.06 3.58
CA LEU A 28 -13.06 1.41 3.03
C LEU A 28 -13.03 -0.11 3.19
N TYR A 29 -11.88 -0.73 2.89
CA TYR A 29 -11.75 -2.19 2.81
C TYR A 29 -11.07 -2.79 4.05
N GLY A 30 -10.86 -1.99 5.10
CA GLY A 30 -10.05 -2.37 6.25
C GLY A 30 -8.56 -2.46 5.91
N ARG A 31 -7.72 -2.66 6.93
CA ARG A 31 -6.26 -2.55 6.79
C ARG A 31 -5.59 -3.83 6.25
N GLY A 32 -6.25 -4.99 6.36
CA GLY A 32 -5.67 -6.29 6.00
C GLY A 32 -5.55 -6.54 4.49
N TRP A 33 -6.65 -6.40 3.76
CA TRP A 33 -6.71 -6.63 2.30
C TRP A 33 -5.76 -5.73 1.48
N PRO A 34 -5.70 -4.41 1.72
CA PRO A 34 -4.79 -3.53 0.99
C PRO A 34 -3.32 -3.81 1.28
N MET A 35 -2.98 -4.20 2.52
CA MET A 35 -1.60 -4.57 2.90
C MET A 35 -1.13 -5.83 2.16
N PHE A 36 -2.00 -6.84 2.03
CA PHE A 36 -1.69 -8.07 1.29
C PHE A 36 -1.46 -7.78 -0.19
N LEU A 37 -2.39 -7.07 -0.83
CA LEU A 37 -2.35 -6.80 -2.26
C LEU A 37 -1.12 -5.97 -2.65
N GLY A 38 -0.78 -4.96 -1.84
CA GLY A 38 0.40 -4.13 -2.05
C GLY A 38 1.71 -4.90 -1.87
N SER A 39 1.80 -5.76 -0.85
CA SER A 39 3.00 -6.57 -0.57
C SER A 39 3.22 -7.64 -1.65
N PHE A 40 2.14 -8.24 -2.16
CA PHE A 40 2.20 -9.19 -3.26
C PHE A 40 2.65 -8.52 -4.57
N GLY A 41 2.02 -7.39 -4.92
CA GLY A 41 2.40 -6.62 -6.10
C GLY A 41 3.85 -6.16 -6.07
N TYR A 42 4.32 -5.61 -4.94
CA TYR A 42 5.71 -5.20 -4.74
C TYR A 42 6.71 -6.34 -4.99
N SER A 43 6.38 -7.55 -4.53
CA SER A 43 7.23 -8.74 -4.69
C SER A 43 7.38 -9.15 -6.15
N ILE A 44 6.28 -9.14 -6.91
CA ILE A 44 6.26 -9.44 -8.35
C ILE A 44 7.11 -8.43 -9.13
N PHE A 45 6.96 -7.13 -8.86
CA PHE A 45 7.71 -6.10 -9.58
C PHE A 45 9.20 -6.08 -9.21
N THR A 46 9.55 -6.44 -7.97
CA THR A 46 10.94 -6.59 -7.53
C THR A 46 11.63 -7.76 -8.24
N ILE A 47 10.97 -8.91 -8.33
CA ILE A 47 11.46 -10.07 -9.09
C ILE A 47 11.58 -9.72 -10.58
N GLY A 48 10.56 -9.04 -11.12
CA GLY A 48 10.58 -8.60 -12.50
C GLY A 48 11.73 -7.66 -12.85
N LYS A 49 12.20 -6.84 -11.90
CA LYS A 49 13.33 -5.92 -12.11
C LYS A 49 14.65 -6.66 -12.23
N THR A 50 14.84 -7.76 -11.49
CA THR A 50 16.08 -8.54 -11.59
C THR A 50 16.18 -9.35 -12.88
N THR A 51 15.06 -9.65 -13.54
CA THR A 51 15.05 -10.35 -14.84
C THR A 51 15.02 -9.39 -16.04
N ALA A 52 14.86 -8.09 -15.82
CA ALA A 52 14.76 -7.11 -16.89
C ALA A 52 16.12 -6.90 -17.58
N LYS A 53 16.15 -7.10 -18.91
CA LYS A 53 17.33 -6.85 -19.76
C LYS A 53 17.30 -5.47 -20.40
N ASP A 54 16.13 -4.81 -20.42
CA ASP A 54 15.92 -3.50 -21.04
C ASP A 54 15.75 -2.38 -20.00
N LEU A 55 16.35 -1.23 -20.30
CA LEU A 55 16.31 -0.05 -19.43
C LEU A 55 14.89 0.49 -19.22
N GLN A 56 14.05 0.48 -20.24
CA GLN A 56 12.64 0.89 -20.14
C GLN A 56 11.86 -0.02 -19.18
N THR A 57 12.07 -1.33 -19.28
CA THR A 57 11.46 -2.32 -18.39
C THR A 57 11.91 -2.11 -16.94
N ILE A 58 13.18 -1.74 -16.72
CA ILE A 58 13.67 -1.37 -15.39
C ILE A 58 12.97 -0.11 -14.88
N MET A 59 12.79 0.92 -15.72
CA MET A 59 12.13 2.17 -15.31
C MET A 59 10.65 1.96 -14.96
N LEU A 60 9.89 1.24 -15.79
CA LEU A 60 8.48 0.96 -15.53
C LEU A 60 8.29 0.18 -14.23
N ARG A 61 9.10 -0.85 -14.01
CA ARG A 61 9.03 -1.66 -12.79
C ARG A 61 9.40 -0.85 -11.53
N ARG A 62 10.29 0.14 -11.65
CA ARG A 62 10.62 1.06 -10.53
C ARG A 62 9.48 1.99 -10.19
N PHE A 63 8.72 2.47 -11.18
CA PHE A 63 7.54 3.29 -10.93
C PHE A 63 6.48 2.51 -10.12
N PHE A 64 6.12 1.32 -10.60
CA PHE A 64 5.11 0.48 -9.93
C PHE A 64 5.58 -0.02 -8.56
N GLU A 65 6.88 -0.31 -8.41
CA GLU A 65 7.47 -0.61 -7.11
C GLU A 65 7.32 0.58 -6.14
N GLY A 66 7.50 1.81 -6.62
CA GLY A 66 7.31 3.02 -5.83
C GLY A 66 5.89 3.14 -5.27
N CYS A 67 4.88 2.94 -6.12
CA CYS A 67 3.46 3.01 -5.72
C CYS A 67 3.09 1.96 -4.66
N LEU A 68 3.64 0.75 -4.79
CA LEU A 68 3.28 -0.42 -3.97
C LEU A 68 4.16 -0.58 -2.71
N ARG A 69 5.21 0.24 -2.55
CA ARG A 69 6.10 0.16 -1.39
C ARG A 69 5.43 0.60 -0.08
N GLN A 70 4.42 1.47 -0.13
CA GLN A 70 3.76 2.04 1.06
C GLN A 70 3.11 0.99 1.99
N TYR A 71 2.84 -0.21 1.48
CA TYR A 71 2.08 -1.27 2.16
C TYR A 71 2.94 -2.30 2.85
N CYS A 72 4.23 -2.26 2.56
CA CYS A 72 5.20 -3.09 3.22
C CYS A 72 5.66 -2.33 4.49
N PRO A 73 5.17 -2.67 5.69
CA PRO A 73 5.66 -2.06 6.93
C PRO A 73 7.16 -2.33 7.18
N LEU A 74 7.79 -3.19 6.38
CA LEU A 74 9.16 -3.69 6.54
C LEU A 74 10.18 -2.91 5.69
N ALA A 75 9.93 -1.62 5.43
CA ALA A 75 10.86 -0.72 4.74
C ALA A 75 12.30 -0.64 5.35
N PRO A 76 12.59 -0.96 6.62
CA PRO A 76 13.99 -1.05 7.06
C PRO A 76 14.75 -2.24 6.45
N LEU A 77 14.06 -3.36 6.20
CA LEU A 77 14.69 -4.64 5.85
C LEU A 77 15.30 -4.66 4.46
N HIS A 78 14.68 -3.99 3.47
CA HIS A 78 15.27 -3.88 2.12
C HIS A 78 16.64 -3.18 2.12
N ARG A 79 16.87 -2.30 3.10
CA ARG A 79 18.12 -1.54 3.24
C ARG A 79 19.19 -2.43 3.89
N CYS A 80 18.80 -3.27 4.84
CA CYS A 80 19.68 -4.26 5.47
C CYS A 80 20.12 -5.37 4.50
N SER A 81 19.23 -5.86 3.62
CA SER A 81 19.59 -6.86 2.59
C SER A 81 20.69 -6.35 1.66
N ARG A 82 20.69 -5.05 1.36
CA ARG A 82 21.72 -4.42 0.52
C ARG A 82 23.07 -4.31 1.21
N ALA A 83 23.09 -4.11 2.53
CA ALA A 83 24.32 -3.93 3.30
C ALA A 83 25.06 -5.26 3.59
N ILE A 84 24.32 -6.34 3.82
CA ILE A 84 24.89 -7.62 4.27
C ILE A 84 25.53 -8.42 3.11
N ILE A 85 25.07 -8.25 1.88
CA ILE A 85 25.35 -9.20 0.79
C ILE A 85 26.35 -8.67 -0.25
N THR A 86 26.64 -7.36 -0.26
CA THR A 86 27.61 -6.73 -1.18
C THR A 86 29.02 -7.32 -1.15
N ASN A 87 29.38 -8.07 -0.10
CA ASN A 87 30.69 -8.67 0.07
C ASN A 87 30.81 -10.11 -0.46
N TYR A 88 29.71 -10.84 -0.72
CA TYR A 88 29.77 -12.27 -1.04
C TYR A 88 28.83 -12.78 -2.15
N MET A 89 27.74 -12.08 -2.49
CA MET A 89 26.77 -12.56 -3.49
C MET A 89 26.31 -11.45 -4.45
N GLY A 90 26.08 -11.80 -5.72
CA GLY A 90 25.74 -10.84 -6.78
C GLY A 90 24.40 -10.10 -6.58
N TRP A 91 24.25 -8.98 -7.29
CA TRP A 91 23.13 -8.05 -7.15
C TRP A 91 21.74 -8.67 -7.39
N CYS A 92 21.60 -9.69 -8.25
CA CYS A 92 20.31 -10.37 -8.50
C CYS A 92 19.76 -11.07 -7.25
N TRP A 93 20.63 -11.74 -6.49
CA TRP A 93 20.24 -12.47 -5.27
C TRP A 93 19.70 -11.55 -4.19
N THR A 94 20.22 -10.31 -4.11
CA THR A 94 19.71 -9.32 -3.16
C THR A 94 18.25 -8.96 -3.41
N MET A 95 17.81 -8.92 -4.68
CA MET A 95 16.44 -8.60 -5.03
C MET A 95 15.49 -9.79 -4.80
N TYR A 96 15.95 -11.01 -5.07
CA TYR A 96 15.17 -12.21 -4.77
C TYR A 96 14.93 -12.37 -3.27
N ILE A 97 15.97 -12.27 -2.44
CA ILE A 97 15.82 -12.38 -0.98
C ILE A 97 14.91 -11.28 -0.43
N ALA A 98 15.07 -10.04 -0.91
CA ALA A 98 14.19 -8.93 -0.52
C ALA A 98 12.72 -9.17 -0.92
N SER A 99 12.46 -9.78 -2.07
CA SER A 99 11.09 -10.12 -2.51
C SER A 99 10.48 -11.24 -1.68
N ILE A 100 11.26 -12.26 -1.31
CA ILE A 100 10.80 -13.36 -0.46
C ILE A 100 10.47 -12.84 0.94
N MET A 101 11.35 -12.02 1.53
CA MET A 101 11.12 -11.41 2.85
C MET A 101 9.94 -10.43 2.84
N GLY A 102 9.77 -9.67 1.75
CA GLY A 102 8.67 -8.75 1.55
C GLY A 102 7.31 -9.43 1.40
N PHE A 103 7.27 -10.66 0.88
CA PHE A 103 6.06 -11.47 0.78
C PHE A 103 5.78 -12.24 2.07
N LEU A 104 6.77 -12.97 2.61
CA LEU A 104 6.57 -13.87 3.76
C LEU A 104 6.12 -13.12 5.02
N GLY A 105 6.74 -11.97 5.31
CA GLY A 105 6.46 -11.20 6.53
C GLY A 105 4.98 -10.82 6.69
N PRO A 106 4.39 -10.05 5.76
CA PRO A 106 2.98 -9.67 5.86
C PRO A 106 2.02 -10.85 5.68
N VAL A 107 2.37 -11.90 4.92
CA VAL A 107 1.56 -13.12 4.79
C VAL A 107 1.46 -13.85 6.13
N LEU A 108 2.58 -14.05 6.83
CA LEU A 108 2.61 -14.64 8.17
C LEU A 108 1.89 -13.76 9.19
N LEU A 109 2.06 -12.44 9.12
CA LEU A 109 1.41 -11.50 10.03
C LEU A 109 -0.12 -11.49 9.83
N LEU A 110 -0.58 -11.59 8.58
CA LEU A 110 -2.00 -11.72 8.23
C LEU A 110 -2.60 -13.05 8.71
N LEU A 111 -1.87 -14.16 8.55
CA LEU A 111 -2.36 -15.48 8.94
C LEU A 111 -2.34 -15.75 10.46
N PHE A 112 -1.33 -15.23 11.18
CA PHE A 112 -1.16 -15.50 12.62
C PHE A 112 -1.69 -14.41 13.55
N PHE A 113 -1.67 -13.14 13.14
CA PHE A 113 -1.90 -12.01 14.06
C PHE A 113 -3.05 -11.09 13.69
N PHE A 114 -3.61 -11.20 12.48
CA PHE A 114 -4.60 -10.24 12.00
C PHE A 114 -6.03 -10.68 12.31
N ASN A 115 -6.40 -10.61 13.57
CA ASN A 115 -7.81 -10.49 13.95
C ASN A 115 -8.24 -9.09 13.52
N GLU A 116 -9.22 -8.98 12.63
CA GLU A 116 -9.59 -7.75 11.93
C GLU A 116 -9.71 -6.57 12.91
N THR A 117 -8.65 -5.76 13.03
CA THR A 117 -8.56 -4.67 14.01
C THR A 117 -9.21 -3.40 13.49
N TYR A 118 -10.16 -3.54 12.55
CA TYR A 118 -10.93 -2.43 12.03
C TYR A 118 -12.27 -2.41 12.78
N PRO A 119 -12.39 -1.64 13.87
CA PRO A 119 -13.58 -1.62 14.71
C PRO A 119 -14.89 -1.42 13.95
N PRO A 120 -14.98 -0.64 12.84
CA PRO A 120 -16.27 -0.49 12.16
C PRO A 120 -16.71 -1.76 11.40
N VAL A 121 -15.80 -2.57 10.87
CA VAL A 121 -16.17 -3.84 10.19
C VAL A 121 -16.67 -4.85 11.22
N LEU A 122 -15.98 -4.94 12.36
CA LEU A 122 -16.39 -5.79 13.48
C LEU A 122 -17.77 -5.39 14.03
N LEU A 123 -18.08 -4.09 14.05
CA LEU A 123 -19.38 -3.58 14.49
C LEU A 123 -20.50 -3.89 13.49
N ILE A 124 -20.22 -3.88 12.18
CA ILE A 124 -21.18 -4.27 11.15
C ILE A 124 -21.52 -5.77 11.27
N GLU A 125 -20.50 -6.62 11.44
CA GLU A 125 -20.71 -8.07 11.60
C GLU A 125 -21.48 -8.39 12.89
N LYS A 126 -21.14 -7.72 14.00
CA LYS A 126 -21.87 -7.86 15.26
C LYS A 126 -23.29 -7.33 15.16
N ALA A 127 -23.52 -6.18 14.52
CA ALA A 127 -24.86 -5.66 14.28
C ALA A 127 -25.69 -6.60 13.39
N ALA A 128 -25.09 -7.18 12.35
CA ALA A 128 -25.74 -8.17 11.48
C ALA A 128 -26.13 -9.45 12.24
N THR A 129 -25.25 -9.92 13.14
CA THR A 129 -25.54 -11.05 14.02
C THR A 129 -26.67 -10.71 15.00
N LEU A 130 -26.65 -9.50 15.57
CA LEU A 130 -27.68 -9.02 16.49
C LEU A 130 -29.05 -8.88 15.80
N ARG A 131 -29.11 -8.38 14.56
CA ARG A 131 -30.34 -8.28 13.74
C ARG A 131 -30.98 -9.66 13.55
N ARG A 132 -30.16 -10.67 13.23
CA ARG A 132 -30.61 -12.05 13.03
C ARG A 132 -31.12 -12.69 14.32
N GLN A 133 -30.48 -12.40 15.45
CA GLN A 133 -30.87 -12.97 16.75
C GLN A 133 -32.10 -12.30 17.38
N THR A 134 -32.20 -10.97 17.29
CA THR A 134 -33.28 -10.21 17.94
C THR A 134 -34.48 -9.98 17.03
N CYS A 135 -34.39 -10.31 15.74
CA CYS A 135 -35.36 -9.95 14.70
C CYS A 135 -35.72 -8.45 14.69
N ASN A 136 -34.86 -7.61 15.26
CA ASN A 136 -35.03 -6.17 15.31
C ASN A 136 -34.17 -5.53 14.22
N TRP A 137 -34.81 -5.23 13.09
CA TRP A 137 -34.18 -4.64 11.91
C TRP A 137 -33.79 -3.18 12.10
N GLY A 138 -34.16 -2.52 13.20
CA GLY A 138 -33.80 -1.12 13.46
C GLY A 138 -32.35 -0.93 13.89
N VAL A 139 -31.66 -1.99 14.32
CA VAL A 139 -30.28 -1.88 14.81
C VAL A 139 -29.33 -1.70 13.62
N HIS A 140 -28.80 -0.48 13.45
CA HIS A 140 -27.78 -0.18 12.45
C HIS A 140 -26.54 0.45 13.08
N ALA A 141 -25.36 0.06 12.58
CA ALA A 141 -24.11 0.70 12.96
C ALA A 141 -24.01 2.07 12.29
N LYS A 142 -23.42 3.05 12.97
CA LYS A 142 -23.20 4.41 12.43
C LYS A 142 -22.32 4.41 11.17
N GLN A 143 -21.57 3.33 10.95
CA GLN A 143 -20.76 3.11 9.74
C GLN A 143 -21.53 2.41 8.60
N ASP A 144 -22.63 1.70 8.89
CA ASP A 144 -23.56 1.18 7.86
C ASP A 144 -24.31 2.35 7.18
N GLU A 145 -24.61 3.44 7.91
CA GLU A 145 -25.19 4.65 7.31
C GLU A 145 -24.22 5.39 6.38
N ILE A 146 -22.92 5.13 6.51
CA ILE A 146 -21.88 5.62 5.60
C ILE A 146 -21.71 4.61 4.47
N GLU A 147 -22.82 4.18 3.87
CA GLU A 147 -22.77 3.33 2.69
C GLU A 147 -22.20 4.14 1.52
N LEU A 148 -20.90 3.94 1.30
CA LEU A 148 -20.24 3.81 0.00
C LEU A 148 -20.57 4.87 -1.05
N GLY A 149 -20.62 6.12 -0.63
CA GLY A 149 -20.30 7.21 -1.54
C GLY A 149 -18.82 7.18 -1.91
N LEU A 150 -18.36 6.22 -2.73
CA LEU A 150 -17.01 6.23 -3.33
C LEU A 150 -16.69 7.62 -3.91
N LYS A 151 -17.71 8.27 -4.47
CA LYS A 151 -17.67 9.66 -4.94
C LYS A 151 -17.54 10.68 -3.79
N LYS A 152 -18.27 10.56 -2.67
CA LYS A 152 -18.15 11.50 -1.53
C LYS A 152 -16.81 11.35 -0.79
N LEU A 153 -16.33 10.13 -0.58
CA LEU A 153 -15.03 9.87 0.06
C LEU A 153 -13.86 10.29 -0.84
N GLY A 154 -13.92 9.98 -2.14
CA GLY A 154 -12.94 10.45 -3.11
C GLY A 154 -12.89 11.98 -3.18
N THR A 155 -14.03 12.63 -3.40
CA THR A 155 -14.06 14.10 -3.57
C THR A 155 -13.70 14.85 -2.28
N VAL A 156 -14.02 14.31 -1.09
CA VAL A 156 -13.70 14.98 0.18
C VAL A 156 -12.30 14.65 0.68
N LYS A 157 -11.84 13.38 0.60
CA LYS A 157 -10.51 12.98 1.12
C LYS A 157 -9.38 13.14 0.12
N ILE A 158 -9.62 13.03 -1.18
CA ILE A 158 -8.63 13.30 -2.24
C ILE A 158 -8.69 14.77 -2.65
N GLY A 159 -9.91 15.34 -2.75
CA GLY A 159 -10.09 16.73 -3.16
C GLY A 159 -9.59 17.76 -2.14
N ARG A 160 -9.64 17.47 -0.82
CA ARG A 160 -9.08 18.37 0.21
C ARG A 160 -7.55 18.53 0.13
N PRO A 161 -6.73 17.47 0.14
CA PRO A 161 -5.28 17.60 0.03
C PRO A 161 -4.83 18.11 -1.33
N LEU A 162 -5.53 17.77 -2.43
CA LEU A 162 -5.22 18.36 -3.74
C LEU A 162 -5.56 19.86 -3.78
N ARG A 163 -6.71 20.25 -3.23
CA ARG A 163 -7.07 21.67 -3.11
C ARG A 163 -6.08 22.40 -2.20
N MET A 164 -5.64 21.80 -1.09
CA MET A 164 -4.58 22.36 -0.24
C MET A 164 -3.26 22.52 -1.01
N LEU A 165 -2.83 21.49 -1.76
CA LEU A 165 -1.60 21.51 -2.55
C LEU A 165 -1.54 22.67 -3.57
N PHE A 166 -2.68 23.04 -4.16
CA PHE A 166 -2.76 24.08 -5.19
C PHE A 166 -3.34 25.42 -4.72
N THR A 167 -3.97 25.47 -3.55
CA THR A 167 -4.70 26.66 -3.07
C THR A 167 -4.10 27.25 -1.79
N ASP A 168 -3.27 26.52 -1.04
CA ASP A 168 -2.61 27.09 0.15
C ASP A 168 -1.42 27.98 -0.26
N PRO A 169 -1.35 29.24 0.24
CA PRO A 169 -0.33 30.22 -0.13
C PRO A 169 1.07 29.95 0.46
N MET A 170 1.32 28.75 0.99
CA MET A 170 2.62 28.41 1.63
C MET A 170 3.76 28.17 0.62
N GLN A 171 3.48 28.14 -0.69
CA GLN A 171 4.50 28.02 -1.74
C GLN A 171 5.03 29.37 -2.27
N PHE A 172 4.54 30.50 -1.73
CA PHE A 172 4.90 31.86 -2.18
C PHE A 172 5.69 32.69 -1.14
N TRP A 173 6.32 32.05 -0.15
CA TRP A 173 7.32 32.65 0.74
C TRP A 173 8.56 31.77 0.86
#